data_AF-A0A6J6IM43-F1
#
_entry.id   AF-A0A6J6IM43-F1
#
_cell.length_a   1.000
_cell.length_b   1.000
_cell.length_c   1.000
_cell.angle_alpha   90.00
_cell.angle_beta   90.00
_cell.angle_gamma   90.00
#
_symmetry.space_group_name_H-M   'P 1'
#
loop_
_entity.id
_entity.type
_entity.pdbx_description
1 polymer ?
#
loop_
_entity_poly.entity_id
_entity_poly.type
_entity_poly.pdbx_seq_one_letter_code
_entity_poly.pdbx_strand_id
1 'polypeptide(L)'
;MAIATLFPIAYLLGLPTPPIQAVLGLAAGVVIYQALNQPVVFFSLVTVFMTLFFLDILLKTKQQVMHGFTTLVNAFSVVALCAAIIWAANDAKGMSWPVLIGSAVVIVGGLLGLRPQLLKLPETPRTKPLS
;
A
#
# COMPACT_ATOMS: atom_id res chain seq x y z
N MET A 1 9.02 11.09 -19.35
CA MET A 1 7.74 11.17 -20.09
C MET A 1 7.28 9.83 -20.70
N ALA A 2 8.17 8.94 -21.17
CA ALA A 2 7.77 7.65 -21.78
C ALA A 2 7.04 6.64 -20.85
N ILE A 3 7.22 6.76 -19.53
CA ILE A 3 6.63 5.84 -18.54
C ILE A 3 5.12 6.14 -18.29
N ALA A 4 4.72 7.41 -18.39
CA ALA A 4 3.33 7.82 -18.14
C ALA A 4 2.37 7.35 -19.25
N THR A 5 2.87 7.13 -20.47
CA THR A 5 2.09 6.67 -21.63
C THR A 5 1.99 5.15 -21.73
N LEU A 6 2.86 4.41 -21.04
CA LEU A 6 2.84 2.94 -21.02
C LEU A 6 1.58 2.37 -20.35
N PHE A 7 1.02 3.08 -19.36
CA PHE A 7 -0.21 2.67 -18.68
C PHE A 7 -1.44 2.60 -19.60
N PRO A 8 -1.84 3.71 -20.28
CA PRO A 8 -3.01 3.67 -21.16
C PRO A 8 -2.82 2.70 -22.33
N ILE A 9 -1.60 2.53 -22.86
CA ILE A 9 -1.31 1.58 -23.94
C ILE A 9 -1.49 0.13 -23.46
N ALA A 10 -0.93 -0.22 -22.30
CA ALA A 10 -1.07 -1.55 -21.75
C ALA A 10 -2.51 -1.89 -21.34
N TYR A 11 -3.24 -0.90 -20.81
CA TYR A 11 -4.66 -1.03 -20.49
C TYR A 11 -5.51 -1.30 -21.73
N LEU A 12 -5.27 -0.57 -22.83
CA LEU A 12 -5.96 -0.75 -24.10
C LEU A 12 -5.64 -2.09 -24.79
N LEU A 13 -4.45 -2.65 -24.55
CA LEU A 13 -3.99 -3.91 -25.13
C LEU A 13 -4.38 -5.16 -24.31
N GLY A 14 -5.11 -5.00 -23.20
CA GLY A 14 -5.54 -6.14 -22.35
C GLY A 14 -4.38 -6.89 -21.68
N LEU A 15 -3.20 -6.27 -21.60
CA LEU A 15 -2.07 -6.85 -20.89
C LEU A 15 -2.37 -6.91 -19.38
N PRO A 16 -1.76 -7.84 -18.63
CA PRO A 16 -1.95 -7.90 -17.19
C PRO A 16 -1.60 -6.55 -16.57
N THR A 17 -2.64 -5.84 -16.13
CA THR A 17 -2.57 -4.51 -15.55
C THR A 17 -1.86 -4.46 -14.19
N PRO A 18 -1.89 -5.49 -13.31
CA PRO A 18 -1.26 -5.39 -11.99
C PRO A 18 0.27 -5.29 -12.01
N PRO A 19 1.02 -6.12 -12.78
CA PRO A 19 2.48 -5.99 -12.89
C PRO A 19 2.89 -4.62 -13.44
N ILE A 20 2.15 -4.10 -14.41
CA ILE A 20 2.45 -2.82 -15.05
C ILE A 20 2.17 -1.68 -14.07
N GLN A 21 1.05 -1.72 -13.33
CA GLN A 21 0.78 -0.77 -12.25
C GLN A 21 1.85 -0.80 -11.16
N ALA A 22 2.36 -1.97 -10.79
CA ALA A 22 3.43 -2.10 -9.81
C ALA A 22 4.75 -1.46 -10.30
N VAL A 23 5.14 -1.72 -11.55
CA VAL A 23 6.34 -1.12 -12.15
C VAL A 23 6.21 0.40 -12.24
N LEU A 24 5.05 0.89 -12.66
CA LEU A 24 4.78 2.32 -12.74
C LEU A 24 4.75 2.99 -11.37
N GLY A 25 4.15 2.33 -10.37
CA GLY A 25 4.15 2.81 -8.99
C GLY A 25 5.57 2.89 -8.41
N LEU A 26 6.41 1.89 -8.68
CA LEU A 26 7.81 1.90 -8.26
C LEU A 26 8.61 2.99 -8.99
N ALA A 27 8.41 3.14 -10.30
CA ALA A 27 9.05 4.21 -11.07
C ALA A 27 8.63 5.60 -10.58
N ALA A 28 7.35 5.80 -10.26
CA ALA A 28 6.85 7.03 -9.67
C ALA A 28 7.50 7.30 -8.30
N GLY A 29 7.62 6.28 -7.45
CA GLY A 29 8.32 6.37 -6.17
C GLY A 29 9.77 6.80 -6.31
N VAL A 30 10.50 6.25 -7.29
CA VAL A 30 11.89 6.64 -7.59
C VAL A 30 11.99 8.10 -8.03
N VAL A 31 11.10 8.54 -8.94
CA VAL A 31 11.09 9.94 -9.41
C VAL A 31 10.79 10.91 -8.27
N ILE A 32 9.81 10.59 -7.41
CA ILE A 32 9.48 11.43 -6.26
C ILE A 32 10.62 11.42 -5.23
N TYR A 33 11.28 10.28 -5.01
CA TYR A 33 12.46 10.22 -4.15
C TYR A 33 13.60 11.09 -4.67
N GLN A 34 13.86 11.09 -5.99
CA GLN A 34 14.86 11.97 -6.59
C GLN A 34 14.53 13.46 -6.40
N ALA A 35 13.24 13.82 -6.40
CA ALA A 35 12.79 15.19 -6.21
C ALA A 35 12.85 15.66 -4.75
N LEU A 36 12.46 14.80 -3.80
CA LEU A 36 12.30 15.17 -2.38
C LEU A 36 13.47 14.73 -1.50
N ASN A 37 14.28 13.77 -1.96
CA ASN A 37 15.33 13.10 -1.19
C ASN A 37 14.85 12.53 0.17
N GLN A 38 13.58 12.13 0.25
CA GLN A 38 12.96 11.59 1.46
C GLN A 38 12.59 10.11 1.25
N PRO A 39 13.24 9.15 1.95
CA PRO A 39 12.97 7.72 1.82
C PRO A 39 11.52 7.32 2.11
N VAL A 40 10.80 8.08 2.94
CA VAL A 40 9.40 7.81 3.34
C VAL A 40 8.44 7.66 2.16
N VAL A 41 8.77 8.18 0.98
CA VAL A 41 7.99 8.01 -0.26
C VAL A 41 7.79 6.54 -0.61
N PHE A 42 8.77 5.68 -0.30
CA PHE A 42 8.68 4.23 -0.53
C PHE A 42 7.81 3.48 0.49
N PHE A 43 7.32 4.15 1.53
CA PHE A 43 6.33 3.57 2.45
C PHE A 43 5.04 3.18 1.72
N SER A 44 4.76 3.82 0.58
CA SER A 44 3.70 3.42 -0.36
C SER A 44 3.77 1.95 -0.80
N LEU A 45 4.97 1.37 -0.93
CA LEU A 45 5.14 -0.05 -1.24
C LEU A 45 4.68 -0.96 -0.10
N VAL A 46 4.98 -0.56 1.14
CA VAL A 46 4.53 -1.26 2.35
C VAL A 46 3.02 -1.21 2.43
N THR A 47 2.41 -0.04 2.20
CA THR A 47 0.95 0.09 2.22
C THR A 47 0.28 -0.75 1.13
N VAL A 48 0.85 -0.83 -0.08
CA VAL A 48 0.31 -1.70 -1.14
C VAL A 48 0.34 -3.18 -0.71
N PHE A 49 1.44 -3.64 -0.11
CA PHE A 49 1.52 -5.00 0.44
C PHE A 49 0.42 -5.24 1.49
N MET A 50 0.26 -4.32 2.43
CA MET A 50 -0.75 -4.42 3.49
C MET A 50 -2.18 -4.41 2.93
N THR A 51 -2.48 -3.55 1.95
CA THR A 51 -3.77 -3.49 1.26
C THR A 51 -4.08 -4.85 0.62
N LEU A 52 -3.11 -5.45 -0.10
CA LEU A 52 -3.29 -6.78 -0.70
C LEU A 52 -3.43 -7.88 0.36
N PHE A 53 -2.70 -7.77 1.48
CA PHE A 53 -2.79 -8.71 2.58
C PHE A 53 -4.19 -8.72 3.23
N PHE A 54 -4.72 -7.55 3.58
CA PHE A 54 -6.06 -7.45 4.16
C PHE A 54 -7.16 -7.80 3.15
N LEU A 55 -6.94 -7.49 1.86
CA LEU A 55 -7.84 -7.91 0.79
C LEU A 55 -7.87 -9.44 0.62
N ASP A 56 -6.72 -10.12 0.65
CA ASP A 56 -6.66 -11.61 0.62
C ASP A 56 -7.44 -12.22 1.79
N ILE A 57 -7.27 -11.67 3.00
CA ILE A 57 -8.01 -12.12 4.18
C ILE A 57 -9.51 -11.83 4.01
N LEU A 58 -9.88 -10.63 3.57
CA LEU A 58 -11.27 -10.26 3.31
C LEU A 58 -11.94 -11.23 2.33
N LEU A 59 -11.27 -11.60 1.23
CA LEU A 59 -11.82 -12.53 0.25
C LEU A 59 -12.00 -13.94 0.82
N LYS A 60 -11.14 -14.36 1.75
CA LYS A 60 -11.20 -15.69 2.39
C LYS A 60 -12.18 -15.77 3.56
N THR A 61 -12.25 -14.75 4.39
CA THR A 61 -13.08 -14.74 5.62
C THR A 61 -14.39 -13.97 5.46
N LYS A 62 -14.55 -13.22 4.37
CA LYS A 62 -15.69 -12.31 4.11
C LYS A 62 -15.98 -11.33 5.25
N GLN A 63 -14.97 -11.02 6.06
CA GLN A 63 -15.14 -10.18 7.24
C GLN A 63 -15.02 -8.70 6.90
N GLN A 64 -16.11 -7.94 7.07
CA GLN A 64 -16.20 -6.54 6.63
C GLN A 64 -15.16 -5.62 7.29
N VAL A 65 -14.69 -5.94 8.49
CA VAL A 65 -13.62 -5.21 9.18
C VAL A 65 -12.33 -5.17 8.35
N MET A 66 -12.03 -6.23 7.59
CA MET A 66 -10.85 -6.28 6.72
C MET A 66 -10.94 -5.31 5.54
N HIS A 67 -12.15 -4.98 5.09
CA HIS A 67 -12.36 -3.92 4.10
C HIS A 67 -11.99 -2.55 4.68
N GLY A 68 -12.39 -2.27 5.93
CA GLY A 68 -11.99 -1.05 6.65
C GLY A 68 -10.47 -0.90 6.76
N PHE A 69 -9.77 -1.99 7.12
CA PHE A 69 -8.30 -1.99 7.16
C PHE A 69 -7.67 -1.77 5.78
N THR A 70 -8.22 -2.39 4.74
CA THR A 70 -7.75 -2.21 3.36
C THR A 70 -7.81 -0.74 2.93
N THR A 71 -8.92 -0.06 3.21
CA THR A 71 -9.12 1.36 2.89
C THR A 71 -8.21 2.28 3.72
N LEU A 72 -8.12 2.05 5.03
CA LEU A 72 -7.31 2.86 5.93
C LEU A 72 -5.82 2.81 5.53
N VAL A 73 -5.31 1.62 5.25
CA VAL A 73 -3.91 1.46 4.85
C VAL A 73 -3.63 2.08 3.49
N ASN A 74 -4.57 1.99 2.55
CA ASN A 74 -4.42 2.65 1.25
C ASN A 74 -4.33 4.18 1.41
N ALA A 75 -5.14 4.78 2.28
CA ALA A 75 -5.09 6.22 2.56
C ALA A 75 -3.78 6.67 3.22
N PHE A 76 -3.11 5.79 3.95
CA PHE A 76 -1.85 6.09 4.63
C PHE A 76 -0.71 6.42 3.66
N SER A 77 -0.76 5.92 2.42
CA SER A 77 0.22 6.24 1.38
C SER A 77 0.21 7.74 1.02
N VAL A 78 -0.97 8.37 1.02
CA VAL A 78 -1.14 9.81 0.80
C VAL A 78 -0.52 10.59 1.95
N VAL A 79 -0.73 10.14 3.18
CA VAL A 79 -0.16 10.78 4.39
C VAL A 79 1.36 10.73 4.38
N ALA A 80 1.94 9.58 4.01
CA ALA A 80 3.40 9.42 3.88
C ALA A 80 3.99 10.37 2.83
N LEU A 81 3.31 10.56 1.70
CA LEU A 81 3.72 11.51 0.66
C LEU A 81 3.64 12.96 1.15
N CYS A 82 2.55 13.35 1.83
CA CYS A 82 2.44 14.68 2.44
C CYS A 82 3.56 14.95 3.46
N ALA A 83 3.88 13.97 4.30
CA ALA A 83 5.00 14.08 5.25
C ALA A 83 6.34 14.26 4.53
N ALA A 84 6.59 13.54 3.44
CA ALA A 84 7.78 13.72 2.60
C ALA A 84 7.92 15.15 2.09
N ILE A 85 6.83 15.72 1.58
CA ILE A 85 6.80 17.09 1.05
C ILE A 85 7.08 18.10 2.16
N ILE A 86 6.44 17.94 3.32
CA ILE A 86 6.65 18.84 4.47
C ILE A 86 8.10 18.79 4.96
N TRP A 87 8.69 17.60 5.07
CA TRP A 87 10.10 17.48 5.50
C TRP A 87 11.07 18.05 4.49
N ALA A 88 10.84 17.80 3.19
CA ALA A 88 11.64 18.41 2.12
C ALA A 88 11.53 19.94 2.12
N ALA A 89 10.33 20.50 2.32
CA ALA A 89 10.11 21.95 2.35
C ALA A 89 10.80 22.64 3.53
N ASN A 90 11.00 21.95 4.65
CA ASN A 90 11.65 22.49 5.85
C ASN A 90 13.14 22.12 5.95
N ASP A 91 13.73 21.53 4.90
CA ASP A 91 15.10 20.97 4.91
C ASP A 91 15.39 20.05 6.10
N ALA A 92 14.34 19.38 6.59
CA ALA A 92 14.39 18.50 7.74
C ALA A 92 14.83 17.10 7.31
N LYS A 93 15.73 16.49 8.10
CA LYS A 93 15.99 15.06 8.00
C LYS A 93 14.74 14.30 8.46
N GLY A 94 13.95 13.82 7.50
CA GLY A 94 12.80 12.97 7.75
C GLY A 94 13.20 11.55 8.13
N MET A 95 12.49 10.57 7.60
CA MET A 95 12.76 9.16 7.88
C MET A 95 14.03 8.66 7.14
N SER A 96 14.98 8.07 7.88
CA SER A 96 16.18 7.47 7.29
C SER A 96 15.90 6.10 6.67
N TRP A 97 16.74 5.66 5.74
CA TRP A 97 16.66 4.34 5.10
C TRP A 97 16.61 3.17 6.09
N PRO A 98 17.48 3.10 7.13
CA PRO A 98 17.39 2.02 8.12
C PRO A 98 16.07 1.99 8.88
N VAL A 99 15.50 3.18 9.20
CA VAL A 99 14.21 3.28 9.88
C VAL A 99 13.07 2.81 8.97
N LEU A 100 13.10 3.21 7.70
CA LEU A 100 12.14 2.74 6.69
C LEU A 100 12.19 1.22 6.53
N ILE A 101 13.38 0.65 6.31
CA ILE A 101 13.56 -0.79 6.11
C ILE A 101 13.17 -1.55 7.37
N GLY A 102 13.63 -1.09 8.54
CA GLY A 102 13.32 -1.71 9.82
C GLY A 102 11.81 -1.73 10.10
N SER A 103 11.13 -0.60 9.93
CA SER A 103 9.67 -0.52 10.09
C SER A 103 8.92 -1.39 9.07
N ALA A 104 9.36 -1.41 7.81
CA ALA A 104 8.77 -2.27 6.78
C ALA A 104 8.89 -3.76 7.15
N VAL A 105 10.06 -4.21 7.59
CA VAL A 105 10.28 -5.60 8.01
C VAL A 105 9.41 -5.97 9.22
N VAL A 106 9.34 -5.09 10.23
CA VAL A 106 8.49 -5.33 11.42
C VAL A 106 7.01 -5.42 11.04
N ILE A 107 6.53 -4.51 10.18
CA ILE A 107 5.13 -4.50 9.72
C ILE A 107 4.82 -5.75 8.90
N VAL A 108 5.62 -6.05 7.88
CA VAL A 108 5.42 -7.20 7.00
C VAL A 108 5.52 -8.50 7.80
N GLY A 109 6.56 -8.65 8.61
CA GLY A 109 6.77 -9.81 9.47
C GLY A 109 5.65 -10.00 10.49
N GLY A 110 5.22 -8.92 11.14
CA GLY A 110 4.10 -8.93 12.08
C GLY A 110 2.79 -9.37 11.42
N LEU A 111 2.46 -8.83 10.25
CA LEU A 111 1.27 -9.23 9.51
C LEU A 111 1.32 -10.70 9.07
N LEU A 112 2.46 -11.16 8.55
CA LEU A 112 2.63 -12.57 8.19
C LEU A 112 2.49 -13.48 9.41
N GLY A 113 3.00 -13.08 10.57
CA GLY A 113 2.82 -13.80 11.84
C GLY A 113 1.37 -13.82 12.33
N LEU A 114 0.61 -12.75 12.10
CA LEU A 114 -0.82 -12.66 12.45
C LEU A 114 -1.74 -13.38 11.45
N ARG A 115 -1.29 -13.58 10.20
CA ARG A 115 -2.06 -14.23 9.13
C ARG A 115 -2.82 -15.50 9.55
N PRO A 116 -2.21 -16.51 10.22
CA PRO A 116 -2.93 -17.73 10.61
C PRO A 116 -4.06 -17.47 11.62
N GLN A 117 -3.96 -16.43 12.45
CA GLN A 117 -5.02 -16.04 13.37
C GLN A 117 -6.13 -15.27 12.64
N LEU A 118 -5.76 -14.36 11.76
CA LEU A 118 -6.71 -13.57 10.97
C LEU A 118 -7.55 -14.43 10.02
N LEU A 119 -6.99 -15.51 9.48
CA LEU A 119 -7.73 -16.46 8.64
C LEU A 119 -8.74 -17.32 9.42
N LYS A 120 -8.66 -17.36 10.76
CA LYS A 120 -9.64 -18.05 11.62
C LYS A 120 -10.83 -17.18 12.00
N LEU A 121 -10.84 -15.92 11.56
CA LEU A 121 -11.90 -15.01 11.96
C LEU A 121 -13.24 -15.43 11.32
N PRO A 122 -14.33 -15.40 12.09
CA PRO A 122 -15.65 -15.79 11.61
C PRO A 122 -16.16 -14.79 10.56
N GLU A 123 -16.99 -15.29 9.64
CA GLU A 123 -17.68 -14.43 8.68
C GLU A 123 -18.52 -13.39 9.45
N THR A 124 -18.56 -12.14 8.95
CA THR A 124 -19.41 -11.11 9.58
C THR A 124 -20.88 -11.51 9.43
N PRO A 125 -21.67 -11.56 10.51
CA PRO A 125 -23.09 -11.88 10.43
C PRO A 125 -23.77 -10.90 9.48
N ARG A 126 -24.31 -11.40 8.36
CA ARG A 126 -25.21 -10.60 7.52
C ARG A 126 -26.49 -10.47 8.32
N THR A 127 -26.82 -9.26 8.77
CA THR A 127 -28.14 -8.98 9.32
C THR A 127 -29.17 -9.42 8.28
N LYS A 128 -29.98 -10.42 8.63
CA LYS A 128 -31.16 -10.76 7.83
C LYS A 128 -31.96 -9.46 7.64
N PRO A 129 -32.40 -9.13 6.42
CA PRO A 129 -33.37 -8.07 6.27
C PRO A 129 -34.57 -8.42 7.15
N LEU A 130 -34.96 -7.50 8.04
CA LEU A 130 -36.22 -7.57 8.76
C LEU A 130 -37.31 -7.56 7.69
N SER A 131 -37.83 -8.74 7.38
CA SER A 131 -39.03 -8.96 6.58
C SER A 131 -40.25 -8.51 7.36
#